data_AF-A0A4Y2SWT4-F1
#
_entry.id   AF-A0A4Y2SWT4-F1
#
_cell.length_a   1.000
_cell.length_b   1.000
_cell.length_c   1.000
_cell.angle_alpha   90.00
_cell.angle_beta   90.00
_cell.angle_gamma   90.00
#
_symmetry.space_group_name_H-M   'P 1'
#
loop_
_entity.id
_entity.type
_entity.pdbx_description
1 polymer ?
#
loop_
_entity_poly.entity_id
_entity_poly.type
_entity_poly.pdbx_seq_one_letter_code
_entity_poly.pdbx_strand_id
1 'polypeptide(L)'
;MNSSRSAQREVIQFLRAEEEHASQIYRRMKEVFGKQCLARCTIFWWCQLYEAGRVNIKDFPRPGQAHVVPNSATISAVDELIWQTLLLNCQLGKELCIT
;
A
#
# COMPACT_ATOMS: atom_id res chain seq x y z
N MET A 1 -12.49 20.23 -16.05
CA MET A 1 -11.52 20.23 -14.93
C MET A 1 -10.60 19.02 -15.10
N ASN A 2 -9.31 19.16 -14.81
CA ASN A 2 -8.35 18.05 -14.91
C ASN A 2 -8.63 17.02 -13.79
N SER A 3 -9.13 15.84 -14.14
CA SER A 3 -9.45 14.79 -13.16
C SER A 3 -8.22 14.04 -12.61
N SER A 4 -7.01 14.52 -12.87
CA SER A 4 -5.80 13.88 -12.36
C SER A 4 -5.82 13.81 -10.82
N ARG A 5 -5.25 12.75 -10.25
CA ARG A 5 -5.12 12.61 -8.79
C ARG A 5 -4.30 13.75 -8.18
N SER A 6 -3.29 14.26 -8.90
CA SER A 6 -2.48 15.39 -8.45
C SER A 6 -3.31 16.68 -8.37
N ALA A 7 -4.09 16.96 -9.41
CA ALA A 7 -4.98 18.12 -9.45
C ALA A 7 -6.04 18.07 -8.34
N GLN A 8 -6.63 16.90 -8.09
CA GLN A 8 -7.55 16.73 -6.98
C GLN A 8 -6.90 16.97 -5.61
N ARG A 9 -5.61 16.62 -5.43
CA ARG A 9 -4.86 16.88 -4.19
C ARG A 9 -4.48 18.34 -4.00
N GLU A 10 -4.23 19.08 -5.09
CA GLU A 10 -4.04 20.53 -5.07
C GLU A 10 -5.32 21.24 -4.58
N VAL A 11 -6.48 20.81 -5.09
CA VAL A 11 -7.78 21.34 -4.62
C VAL A 11 -8.00 21.05 -3.14
N ILE A 12 -7.65 19.85 -2.67
CA ILE A 12 -7.73 19.51 -1.23
C ILE A 12 -6.79 20.43 -0.41
N GLN A 13 -5.56 20.67 -0.89
CA GLN A 13 -4.61 21.54 -0.21
C GLN A 13 -5.12 22.98 -0.11
N PHE A 14 -5.67 23.51 -1.21
CA PHE A 14 -6.28 24.83 -1.27
C PHE A 14 -7.44 24.97 -0.27
N LEU A 15 -8.41 24.05 -0.31
CA LEU A 15 -9.57 24.08 0.59
C LEU A 15 -9.18 23.90 2.06
N ARG A 16 -8.10 23.18 2.35
CA ARG A 16 -7.56 23.09 3.71
C ARG A 16 -6.89 24.37 4.18
N ALA A 17 -6.27 25.13 3.28
CA ALA A 17 -5.72 26.44 3.59
C ALA A 17 -6.82 27.50 3.86
N GLU A 18 -8.01 27.31 3.29
CA GLU A 18 -9.23 28.06 3.63
C GLU A 18 -9.87 27.63 4.97
N GLU A 19 -9.19 26.78 5.75
CA GLU A 19 -9.65 26.25 7.06
C GLU A 19 -10.95 25.43 7.01
N GLU A 20 -11.28 24.83 5.86
CA GLU A 20 -12.48 23.99 5.77
C GLU A 20 -12.32 22.63 6.49
N HIS A 21 -13.38 22.20 7.19
CA HIS A 21 -13.47 20.85 7.73
C HIS A 21 -13.45 19.79 6.63
N ALA A 22 -12.80 18.66 6.87
CA ALA A 22 -12.65 17.56 5.90
C ALA A 22 -13.99 17.02 5.35
N SER A 23 -15.07 17.09 6.13
CA SER A 23 -16.43 16.74 5.67
C SER A 23 -16.99 17.71 4.64
N GLN A 24 -16.72 19.01 4.80
CA GLN A 24 -17.10 20.07 3.86
C GLN A 24 -16.35 19.91 2.54
N ILE A 25 -15.05 19.65 2.64
CA ILE A 25 -14.17 19.38 1.50
C ILE A 25 -14.67 18.19 0.69
N TYR A 26 -15.05 17.08 1.35
CA TYR A 26 -15.61 15.93 0.62
C TYR A 26 -16.87 16.30 -0.18
N ARG A 27 -17.75 17.14 0.36
CA ARG A 27 -18.97 17.55 -0.34
C ARG A 27 -18.64 18.37 -1.60
N ARG A 28 -17.79 19.39 -1.46
CA ARG A 28 -17.31 20.21 -2.59
C ARG A 28 -16.56 19.40 -3.63
N MET A 29 -15.68 18.50 -3.19
CA MET A 29 -14.94 17.59 -4.08
C MET A 29 -15.88 16.68 -4.87
N LYS A 30 -16.97 16.20 -4.25
CA LYS A 30 -17.97 15.37 -4.91
C LYS A 30 -18.82 16.15 -5.91
N GLU A 31 -19.12 17.42 -5.63
CA GLU A 31 -19.83 18.32 -6.55
C GLU A 31 -18.99 18.61 -7.80
N VAL A 32 -17.69 18.87 -7.63
CA VAL A 32 -16.78 19.24 -8.73
C VAL A 32 -16.35 18.03 -9.57
N PHE A 33 -15.92 16.95 -8.93
CA PHE A 33 -15.34 15.78 -9.62
C PHE A 33 -16.34 14.62 -9.82
N GLY A 34 -17.50 14.67 -9.17
CA GLY A 34 -18.56 13.67 -9.33
C GLY A 34 -18.07 12.24 -9.11
N LYS A 35 -18.26 11.38 -10.12
CA LYS A 35 -17.81 9.97 -10.09
C LYS A 35 -16.29 9.81 -10.07
N GLN A 36 -15.55 10.81 -10.52
CA GLN A 36 -14.08 10.78 -10.57
C GLN A 36 -13.45 11.32 -9.28
N CYS A 37 -14.27 11.74 -8.32
CA CYS A 37 -13.82 12.21 -7.02
C CYS A 37 -13.04 11.12 -6.27
N LEU A 38 -11.93 11.51 -5.64
CA LEU A 38 -11.20 10.64 -4.72
C LEU A 38 -12.12 10.12 -3.60
N ALA A 39 -11.84 8.90 -3.15
CA ALA A 39 -12.59 8.30 -2.05
C ALA A 39 -12.51 9.16 -0.78
N ARG A 40 -13.59 9.14 0.01
CA ARG A 40 -13.71 9.95 1.25
C ARG A 40 -12.55 9.70 2.21
N CYS A 41 -12.11 8.44 2.38
CA CYS A 41 -10.97 8.09 3.21
C CYS A 41 -9.66 8.72 2.71
N THR A 42 -9.42 8.73 1.40
CA THR A 42 -8.25 9.36 0.79
C THR A 42 -8.25 10.87 1.04
N ILE A 43 -9.40 11.53 0.87
CA ILE A 43 -9.52 12.98 1.12
C ILE A 43 -9.21 13.31 2.58
N PHE A 44 -9.78 12.56 3.53
CA PHE A 44 -9.53 12.75 4.95
C PHE A 44 -8.06 12.55 5.31
N TRP A 45 -7.43 11.51 4.75
CA TRP A 45 -6.00 11.25 4.95
C TRP A 45 -5.13 12.41 4.44
N TRP A 46 -5.43 12.96 3.26
CA TRP A 46 -4.71 14.14 2.75
C TRP A 46 -4.93 15.38 3.61
N CYS A 47 -6.15 15.59 4.13
CA CYS A 47 -6.41 16.70 5.04
C CYS A 47 -5.52 16.64 6.29
N GLN A 48 -5.41 15.46 6.91
CA GLN A 48 -4.54 15.26 8.08
C GLN A 48 -3.06 15.51 7.77
N LEU A 49 -2.60 15.07 6.60
CA LEU A 49 -1.21 15.30 6.19
C LEU A 49 -0.91 16.79 5.98
N TYR A 50 -1.84 17.53 5.39
CA TYR A 50 -1.69 18.97 5.19
C TYR A 50 -1.79 19.74 6.52
N GLU A 51 -2.65 19.31 7.46
CA GLU A 51 -2.64 19.80 8.84
C GLU A 51 -1.29 19.58 9.52
N ALA A 52 -0.65 18.42 9.28
CA ALA A 52 0.68 18.09 9.78
C ALA A 52 1.84 18.81 9.06
N GLY A 53 1.54 19.79 8.18
CA GLY A 53 2.55 20.62 7.52
C GLY A 53 3.15 20.02 6.24
N ARG A 54 2.54 18.98 5.65
CA ARG A 54 3.00 18.43 4.37
C ARG A 54 2.81 19.48 3.26
N VAL A 55 3.85 19.77 2.48
CA VAL A 55 3.75 20.70 1.33
C VAL A 55 3.80 19.97 -0.03
N ASN A 56 4.30 18.73 -0.03
CA ASN A 56 4.51 17.97 -1.27
C ASN A 56 3.24 17.22 -1.73
N ILE A 57 2.80 17.53 -2.95
CA ILE A 57 1.65 16.95 -3.65
C ILE A 57 1.96 15.56 -4.23
N LYS A 58 3.24 15.25 -4.49
CA LYS A 58 3.67 13.97 -5.04
C LYS A 58 3.48 12.84 -4.03
N ASP A 59 3.22 11.64 -4.57
CA ASP A 59 3.24 10.42 -3.78
C ASP A 59 4.61 10.25 -3.12
N PHE A 60 4.61 9.68 -1.91
CA PHE A 60 5.86 9.21 -1.33
C PHE A 60 6.46 8.13 -2.24
N PRO A 61 7.80 7.99 -2.28
CA PRO A 61 8.39 6.83 -2.91
C PRO A 61 7.71 5.59 -2.31
N ARG A 62 7.17 4.72 -3.17
CA ARG A 62 6.68 3.44 -2.68
C ARG A 62 7.87 2.77 -2.00
N PRO A 63 7.69 2.16 -0.82
CA PRO A 63 8.69 1.26 -0.28
C PRO A 63 8.99 0.24 -1.39
N GLY A 64 10.16 0.37 -2.01
CA GLY A 64 10.62 -0.62 -2.96
C GLY A 64 10.79 -1.94 -2.20
N GLN A 65 10.66 -3.05 -2.91
CA GLN A 65 11.12 -4.31 -2.36
C GLN A 65 12.62 -4.15 -2.07
N ALA A 66 13.02 -4.24 -0.81
CA ALA A 66 14.44 -4.22 -0.48
C ALA A 66 15.08 -5.38 -1.25
N HIS A 67 16.06 -5.09 -2.09
CA HIS A 67 16.80 -6.10 -2.81
C HIS A 67 17.78 -6.76 -1.84
N VAL A 68 17.24 -7.51 -0.86
CA VAL A 68 18.04 -8.45 -0.09
C VAL A 68 18.40 -9.55 -1.07
N VAL A 69 19.62 -9.49 -1.61
CA VAL A 69 20.19 -10.60 -2.38
C VAL A 69 20.34 -11.74 -1.37
N PRO A 70 19.56 -12.83 -1.49
CA PRO A 70 19.79 -13.98 -0.63
C PRO A 70 21.15 -14.55 -1.01
N ASN A 71 22.05 -14.72 -0.03
CA ASN A 71 23.32 -15.36 -0.27
C ASN A 71 23.07 -16.81 -0.69
N SER A 72 23.89 -17.36 -1.59
CA SER A 72 23.75 -18.75 -2.06
C SER A 72 23.75 -19.76 -0.92
N ALA A 73 24.48 -19.45 0.17
CA ALA A 73 24.47 -20.23 1.40
C ALA A 73 23.08 -20.29 2.08
N THR A 74 22.34 -19.17 2.09
CA THR A 74 20.99 -19.12 2.67
C THR A 74 20.00 -19.88 1.82
N ILE A 75 20.11 -19.81 0.49
CA ILE A 75 19.26 -20.57 -0.44
C ILE A 75 19.54 -22.08 -0.27
N SER A 76 20.81 -22.49 -0.25
CA SER A 76 21.20 -23.89 -0.08
C SER A 76 20.72 -24.49 1.25
N ALA A 77 20.76 -23.71 2.34
CA ALA A 77 20.28 -24.17 3.64
C ALA A 77 18.75 -24.40 3.65
N VAL A 78 17.99 -23.54 2.94
CA VAL A 78 16.54 -23.71 2.80
C VAL A 78 16.21 -24.92 1.92
N ASP A 79 16.93 -25.11 0.82
CA ASP A 79 16.73 -26.26 -0.07
C ASP A 79 17.02 -27.60 0.64
N GLU A 80 18.06 -27.65 1.48
CA GLU A 80 18.37 -28.84 2.28
C GLU A 80 17.26 -29.18 3.27
N LEU A 81 16.68 -28.18 3.95
CA LEU A 81 15.55 -28.38 4.87
C LEU A 81 14.30 -28.90 4.14
N ILE A 82 14.03 -28.39 2.93
CA ILE A 82 12.93 -28.87 2.10
C ILE A 82 13.17 -30.33 1.70
N TRP A 83 14.39 -30.67 1.26
CA TRP A 83 14.76 -32.05 0.91
C TRP A 83 14.60 -33.01 2.09
N GLN A 84 15.06 -32.63 3.28
CA GLN A 84 14.90 -33.46 4.47
C GLN A 84 13.43 -33.67 4.86
N THR A 85 12.61 -32.61 4.78
CA THR A 85 11.18 -32.69 5.09
C THR A 85 10.44 -33.61 4.10
N LEU A 86 10.77 -33.51 2.81
CA LEU A 86 10.19 -34.37 1.78
C LEU A 86 10.62 -35.84 1.95
N LEU A 87 11.90 -36.09 2.26
CA LEU A 87 12.40 -37.44 2.51
C LEU A 87 11.69 -38.08 3.71
N LEU A 88 11.59 -37.35 4.82
CA LEU A 88 10.93 -37.83 6.03
C LEU A 88 9.45 -38.13 5.79
N ASN A 89 8.73 -37.25 5.08
CA ASN A 89 7.33 -37.47 4.72
C ASN A 89 7.15 -38.71 3.82
N CYS A 90 8.04 -38.93 2.86
CA CYS A 90 8.05 -40.15 2.03
C CYS A 90 8.33 -41.42 2.84
N GLN A 91 9.20 -41.33 3.85
CA GLN A 91 9.51 -42.46 4.74
C GLN A 91 8.28 -42.84 5.58
N LEU A 92 7.64 -41.84 6.21
CA LEU A 92 6.43 -42.01 7.02
C LEU A 92 5.25 -42.54 6.19
N GLY A 93 5.11 -42.06 4.95
CA GLY A 93 4.08 -42.55 4.03
C GLY A 93 4.25 -44.03 3.65
N LYS A 94 5.50 -44.52 3.52
CA LYS A 94 5.76 -45.94 3.25
C LYS A 94 5.41 -46.82 4.46
N GLU A 95 5.69 -46.38 5.69
CA GLU A 95 5.37 -47.17 6.88
C GLU A 95 3.85 -47.23 7.14
N LEU A 96 3.12 -46.14 6.91
CA LEU A 96 1.66 -46.15 7.01
C LEU A 96 0.97 -46.98 5.91
N CYS A 97 1.58 -47.15 4.72
CA CYS A 97 1.00 -47.95 3.64
C CYS A 97 1.20 -49.47 3.80
N ILE A 98 2.01 -49.93 4.75
CA ILE A 98 2.29 -51.36 4.99
C ILE A 98 1.43 -51.91 6.16
N THR A 99 0.64 -51.06 6.83
CA THR A 99 -0.31 -51.44 7.89
C THR A 99 -1.74 -51.46 7.34
#